data_AF-A0A2S6ILZ9-F1
#
_entry.id   AF-A0A2S6ILZ9-F1
#
_cell.length_a   1.000
_cell.length_b   1.000
_cell.length_c   1.000
_cell.angle_alpha   90.00
_cell.angle_beta   90.00
_cell.angle_gamma   90.00
#
_symmetry.space_group_name_H-M   'P 1'
#
loop_
_entity.id
_entity.type
_entity.pdbx_description
1 polymer ?
#
loop_
_entity_poly.entity_id
_entity_poly.type
_entity_poly.pdbx_seq_one_letter_code
_entity_poly.pdbx_strand_id
1 'polypeptide(L)'
;MREHVRALQRAGRGAAAAALAAVLLGGCGIGGGVEDEAAELFQRQSSADVGTAAAYTADADPAGAAARLSEQVRPLDRVQAQDRIYLRYEDDIVRFEPRGEQTLVLVDGYEEGRTRWSEDVGQQFGPGDGGAEEGEGK
;
A
#
# COMPACT_ATOMS: atom_id res chain seq x y z
N MET A 1 48.87 6.33 -15.71
CA MET A 1 48.61 4.89 -15.51
C MET A 1 47.28 4.56 -16.19
N ARG A 2 47.35 4.31 -17.50
CA ARG A 2 46.28 3.66 -18.31
C ARG A 2 46.56 2.17 -18.25
N GLU A 3 45.53 1.31 -18.27
CA GLU A 3 45.45 -0.11 -18.73
C GLU A 3 44.20 -0.71 -18.04
N HIS A 4 43.04 -0.73 -18.71
CA HIS A 4 42.48 -1.82 -19.52
C HIS A 4 41.37 -2.56 -18.77
N VAL A 5 40.10 -2.20 -19.05
CA VAL A 5 39.06 -3.21 -19.24
C VAL A 5 38.09 -2.69 -20.30
N ARG A 6 38.22 -3.18 -21.54
CA ARG A 6 37.20 -3.08 -22.59
C ARG A 6 36.81 -4.50 -22.98
N ALA A 7 35.52 -4.67 -23.28
CA ALA A 7 34.84 -5.88 -23.76
C ALA A 7 34.72 -6.95 -22.66
N LEU A 8 33.53 -7.30 -22.17
CA LEU A 8 32.38 -7.81 -22.90
C LEU A 8 31.09 -7.21 -22.30
N GLN A 9 30.18 -6.65 -23.08
CA GLN A 9 28.98 -7.39 -23.49
C GLN A 9 28.32 -6.66 -24.66
N ARG A 10 28.23 -7.36 -25.80
CA ARG A 10 27.45 -6.94 -26.97
C ARG A 10 26.60 -8.14 -27.37
N ALA A 11 25.41 -8.27 -26.78
CA ALA A 11 24.33 -9.13 -27.25
C ALA A 11 23.06 -8.84 -26.46
N GLY A 12 21.95 -8.56 -27.16
CA GLY A 12 20.62 -8.42 -26.59
C GLY A 12 19.99 -7.04 -26.80
N ARG A 13 19.34 -6.84 -27.96
CA ARG A 13 18.26 -5.86 -28.09
C ARG A 13 17.05 -6.47 -27.38
N GLY A 14 16.60 -5.89 -26.27
CA GLY A 14 15.37 -6.32 -25.61
C GLY A 14 15.15 -5.66 -24.26
N ALA A 15 14.01 -4.98 -24.15
CA ALA A 15 13.34 -4.46 -22.96
C ALA A 15 13.94 -3.23 -22.25
N ALA A 16 13.03 -2.32 -21.93
CA ALA A 16 13.22 -0.95 -21.47
C ALA A 16 14.11 -0.84 -20.23
N ALA A 17 15.08 0.06 -20.30
CA ALA A 17 15.93 0.40 -19.17
C ALA A 17 15.13 1.22 -18.15
N ALA A 18 15.09 0.66 -16.95
CA ALA A 18 14.64 1.25 -15.70
C ALA A 18 15.10 2.70 -15.50
N ALA A 19 14.18 3.57 -15.09
CA ALA A 19 14.51 4.82 -14.44
C ALA A 19 14.23 4.65 -12.94
N LEU A 20 15.32 4.43 -12.20
CA LEU A 20 15.41 4.56 -10.75
C LEU A 20 15.02 5.98 -10.31
N ALA A 21 14.03 6.07 -9.41
CA ALA A 21 13.89 7.19 -8.48
C ALA A 21 13.28 6.68 -7.18
N ALA A 22 14.04 5.88 -6.42
CA ALA A 22 13.76 5.65 -5.02
C ALA A 22 14.18 6.92 -4.26
N VAL A 23 13.24 7.86 -4.14
CA VAL A 23 13.37 8.98 -3.21
C VAL A 23 13.07 8.42 -1.82
N LEU A 24 14.13 8.12 -1.07
CA LEU A 24 14.06 7.87 0.36
C LEU A 24 14.03 9.23 1.07
N LEU A 25 12.84 9.68 1.46
CA LEU A 25 12.66 10.77 2.40
C LEU A 25 11.59 10.31 3.41
N GLY A 26 11.87 10.46 4.71
CA GLY A 26 10.81 10.97 5.59
C GLY A 26 10.20 10.12 6.70
N GLY A 27 10.64 8.90 7.03
CA GLY A 27 10.03 8.13 8.13
C GLY A 27 10.38 8.62 9.55
N CYS A 28 9.89 9.79 9.98
CA CYS A 28 9.75 10.14 11.39
C CYS A 28 8.59 11.14 11.55
N GLY A 29 7.48 10.66 12.11
CA GLY A 29 6.16 11.25 12.02
C GLY A 29 6.02 12.74 12.36
N ILE A 30 5.28 13.44 11.51
CA ILE A 30 4.45 14.61 11.83
C ILE A 30 3.21 14.51 10.93
N GLY A 31 2.17 13.78 11.37
CA GLY A 31 0.78 14.00 10.94
C GLY A 31 0.40 13.77 9.48
N GLY A 32 0.98 12.80 8.78
CA GLY A 32 0.43 12.24 7.54
C GLY A 32 -0.34 10.95 7.85
N GLY A 33 -1.56 10.81 7.33
CA GLY A 33 -2.33 9.57 7.45
C GLY A 33 -1.74 8.46 6.59
N VAL A 34 -2.34 7.26 6.63
CA VAL A 34 -1.91 6.13 5.79
C VAL A 34 -2.01 6.48 4.30
N GLU A 35 -2.96 7.35 3.94
CA GLU A 35 -3.09 7.87 2.58
C GLU A 35 -1.88 8.71 2.13
N ASP A 36 -1.32 9.55 3.01
CA ASP A 36 -0.13 10.35 2.70
C ASP A 36 1.08 9.45 2.45
N GLU A 37 1.31 8.48 3.32
CA GLU A 37 2.38 7.48 3.16
C GLU A 37 2.20 6.66 1.87
N ALA A 38 0.96 6.30 1.52
CA ALA A 38 0.67 5.62 0.26
C ALA A 38 0.95 6.53 -0.95
N ALA A 39 0.67 7.83 -0.86
CA ALA A 39 0.94 8.79 -1.92
C ALA A 39 2.44 9.06 -2.12
N GLU A 40 3.26 8.91 -1.07
CA GLU A 40 4.73 8.99 -1.18
C GLU A 40 5.34 7.71 -1.76
N LEU A 41 4.78 6.53 -1.43
CA LEU A 41 5.32 5.24 -1.86
C LEU A 41 4.85 4.78 -3.24
N PHE A 42 3.64 5.17 -3.66
CA PHE A 42 2.94 4.60 -4.80
C PHE A 42 2.46 5.66 -5.79
N GLN A 43 2.17 5.24 -7.01
CA GLN A 43 1.72 6.15 -8.06
C GLN A 43 0.21 6.32 -8.01
N ARG A 44 -0.29 7.56 -7.77
CA ARG A 44 -1.74 7.83 -7.76
C ARG A 44 -2.39 7.43 -9.09
N GLN A 45 -3.51 6.73 -9.02
CA GLN A 45 -4.28 6.23 -10.16
C GLN A 45 -5.77 6.59 -10.00
N SER A 46 -6.11 7.87 -10.02
CA SER A 46 -7.49 8.35 -9.74
C SER A 46 -8.57 7.74 -10.64
N SER A 47 -8.24 7.32 -11.87
CA SER A 47 -9.20 6.63 -12.76
C SER A 47 -9.62 5.22 -12.29
N ALA A 48 -9.08 4.72 -11.19
CA ALA A 48 -9.41 3.43 -10.57
C ALA A 48 -9.85 3.58 -9.12
N ASP A 49 -10.13 4.81 -8.66
CA ASP A 49 -10.76 5.05 -7.36
C ASP A 49 -12.09 4.28 -7.28
N VAL A 50 -12.41 3.73 -6.10
CA VAL A 50 -13.60 2.90 -5.88
C VAL A 50 -14.43 3.46 -4.73
N GLY A 51 -15.48 4.21 -5.06
CA GLY A 51 -16.26 4.92 -4.05
C GLY A 51 -15.40 6.01 -3.40
N THR A 52 -15.21 5.91 -2.09
CA THR A 52 -14.31 6.78 -1.30
C THR A 52 -12.84 6.32 -1.34
N ALA A 53 -12.57 5.10 -1.81
CA ALA A 53 -11.24 4.53 -1.78
C ALA A 53 -10.33 5.16 -2.84
N ALA A 54 -9.22 5.74 -2.41
CA ALA A 54 -8.16 6.28 -3.26
C ALA A 54 -7.28 5.15 -3.82
N ALA A 55 -7.09 5.15 -5.14
CA ALA A 55 -6.33 4.15 -5.86
C ALA A 55 -4.91 4.61 -6.18
N TYR A 56 -3.95 3.72 -5.95
CA TYR A 56 -2.55 3.85 -6.31
C TYR A 56 -2.04 2.58 -6.99
N THR A 57 -0.92 2.66 -7.69
CA THR A 57 -0.23 1.50 -8.25
C THR A 57 1.19 1.37 -7.73
N ALA A 58 1.59 0.12 -7.49
CA ALA A 58 2.94 -0.23 -7.05
C ALA A 58 3.60 -1.19 -8.06
N ASP A 59 4.85 -0.91 -8.41
CA ASP A 59 5.72 -1.81 -9.17
C ASP A 59 6.34 -2.86 -8.22
N ALA A 60 5.47 -3.73 -7.72
CA ALA A 60 5.76 -4.83 -6.82
C ALA A 60 4.56 -5.79 -6.80
N ASP A 61 4.77 -7.03 -6.37
CA ASP A 61 3.67 -7.92 -6.00
C ASP A 61 2.94 -7.43 -4.73
N PRO A 62 1.71 -7.91 -4.45
CA PRO A 62 0.93 -7.41 -3.32
C PRO A 62 1.62 -7.54 -1.96
N ALA A 63 2.42 -8.60 -1.75
CA ALA A 63 3.14 -8.79 -0.49
C ALA A 63 4.31 -7.81 -0.37
N GLY A 64 5.02 -7.57 -1.47
CA GLY A 64 6.07 -6.55 -1.54
C GLY A 64 5.54 -5.14 -1.30
N ALA A 65 4.41 -4.77 -1.91
CA ALA A 65 3.77 -3.47 -1.70
C ALA A 65 3.28 -3.30 -0.25
N ALA A 66 2.61 -4.32 0.31
CA ALA A 66 2.15 -4.31 1.70
C ALA A 66 3.31 -4.19 2.70
N ALA A 67 4.44 -4.87 2.43
CA ALA A 67 5.64 -4.76 3.27
C ALA A 67 6.20 -3.33 3.25
N ARG A 68 6.35 -2.71 2.07
CA ARG A 68 6.86 -1.34 1.95
C ARG A 68 6.03 -0.33 2.74
N LEU A 69 4.70 -0.42 2.69
CA LEU A 69 3.83 0.46 3.48
C LEU A 69 3.98 0.17 4.98
N SER A 70 4.03 -1.11 5.36
CA SER A 70 4.18 -1.54 6.76
C SER A 70 5.51 -1.10 7.39
N GLU A 71 6.54 -0.86 6.58
CA GLU A 71 7.83 -0.32 7.02
C GLU A 71 7.77 1.17 7.38
N GLN A 72 6.84 1.93 6.79
CA GLN A 72 6.64 3.35 7.12
C GLN A 72 5.64 3.52 8.26
N VAL A 73 4.50 2.85 8.16
CA VAL A 73 3.39 2.91 9.13
C VAL A 73 3.00 1.51 9.54
N ARG A 74 3.07 1.21 10.84
CA ARG A 74 2.78 -0.13 11.36
C ARG A 74 1.27 -0.41 11.32
N PRO A 75 0.80 -1.48 10.65
CA PRO A 75 -0.59 -1.87 10.70
C PRO A 75 -0.96 -2.49 12.06
N LEU A 76 -2.21 -2.32 12.47
CA LEU A 76 -2.81 -2.95 13.66
C LEU A 76 -3.08 -4.43 13.42
N ASP A 77 -3.50 -4.78 12.22
CA ASP A 77 -3.83 -6.16 11.83
C ASP A 77 -3.60 -6.35 10.32
N ARG A 78 -3.47 -7.61 9.90
CA ARG A 78 -3.28 -8.03 8.52
C ARG A 78 -4.12 -9.26 8.21
N VAL A 79 -4.92 -9.17 7.14
CA VAL A 79 -5.64 -10.30 6.54
C VAL A 79 -5.03 -10.62 5.19
N GLN A 80 -4.91 -11.91 4.88
CA GLN A 80 -4.66 -12.38 3.52
C GLN A 80 -5.88 -13.18 3.06
N ALA A 81 -6.51 -12.74 1.97
CA ALA A 81 -7.68 -13.39 1.40
C ALA A 81 -7.45 -13.57 -0.11
N GLN A 82 -7.35 -14.83 -0.55
CA GLN A 82 -7.00 -15.17 -1.94
C GLN A 82 -5.67 -14.51 -2.34
N ASP A 83 -5.66 -13.75 -3.45
CA ASP A 83 -4.51 -13.03 -3.98
C ASP A 83 -4.36 -11.63 -3.38
N ARG A 84 -5.22 -11.26 -2.42
CA ARG A 84 -5.30 -9.93 -1.84
C ARG A 84 -4.73 -9.91 -0.42
N ILE A 85 -4.15 -8.77 -0.07
CA ILE A 85 -3.70 -8.48 1.28
C ILE A 85 -4.44 -7.24 1.78
N TYR A 86 -4.87 -7.28 3.03
CA TYR A 86 -5.53 -6.19 3.71
C TYR A 86 -4.71 -5.80 4.93
N LEU A 87 -4.49 -4.51 5.12
CA LEU A 87 -3.87 -3.95 6.31
C LEU A 87 -4.89 -3.05 7.01
N ARG A 88 -5.08 -3.26 8.31
CA ARG A 88 -5.88 -2.40 9.16
C ARG A 88 -4.98 -1.36 9.83
N TYR A 89 -5.44 -0.13 9.82
CA TYR A 89 -4.90 0.97 10.63
C TYR A 89 -6.03 1.50 11.53
N GLU A 90 -5.75 2.55 12.29
CA GLU A 90 -6.72 3.14 13.24
C GLU A 90 -7.96 3.66 12.48
N ASP A 91 -7.75 4.55 11.51
CA ASP A 91 -8.83 5.18 10.74
C ASP A 91 -8.94 4.67 9.30
N ASP A 92 -8.00 3.84 8.84
CA ASP A 92 -7.90 3.40 7.45
C ASP A 92 -7.84 1.88 7.31
N ILE A 93 -8.22 1.41 6.13
CA ILE A 93 -7.98 0.06 5.66
C ILE A 93 -7.38 0.10 4.25
N VAL A 94 -6.30 -0.64 4.06
CA VAL A 94 -5.60 -0.68 2.78
C VAL A 94 -5.70 -2.07 2.18
N ARG A 95 -6.19 -2.14 0.95
CA ARG A 95 -6.22 -3.36 0.14
C ARG A 95 -5.13 -3.34 -0.92
N PHE A 96 -4.40 -4.43 -1.02
CA PHE A 96 -3.42 -4.70 -2.06
C PHE A 96 -3.94 -5.86 -2.92
N GLU A 97 -4.13 -5.64 -4.21
CA GLU A 97 -4.57 -6.68 -5.15
C GLU A 97 -3.74 -6.72 -6.43
N PRO A 98 -3.60 -7.89 -7.08
CA PRO A 98 -2.83 -8.01 -8.31
C PRO A 98 -3.50 -7.24 -9.46
N ARG A 99 -2.69 -6.53 -10.25
CA ARG A 99 -3.09 -5.84 -11.48
C ARG A 99 -2.04 -6.03 -12.57
N GLY A 100 -2.07 -7.21 -13.20
CA GLY A 100 -1.03 -7.59 -14.16
C GLY A 100 0.31 -7.81 -13.44
N GLU A 101 1.35 -7.09 -13.87
CA GLU A 101 2.68 -7.10 -13.24
C GLU A 101 2.80 -6.10 -12.07
N GLN A 102 1.76 -5.30 -11.83
CA GLN A 102 1.69 -4.31 -10.77
C GLN A 102 0.71 -4.74 -9.68
N THR A 103 0.70 -3.99 -8.58
CA THR A 103 -0.32 -4.08 -7.52
C THR A 103 -1.20 -2.83 -7.57
N LEU A 104 -2.51 -3.02 -7.49
CA LEU A 104 -3.46 -1.95 -7.19
C LEU A 104 -3.59 -1.85 -5.66
N VAL A 105 -3.31 -0.65 -5.15
CA VAL A 105 -3.41 -0.30 -3.74
C VAL A 105 -4.63 0.59 -3.57
N LEU A 106 -5.59 0.17 -2.75
CA LEU A 106 -6.75 0.99 -2.41
C LEU A 106 -6.67 1.37 -0.93
N VAL A 107 -6.63 2.66 -0.65
CA VAL A 107 -6.73 3.22 0.70
C VAL A 107 -8.14 3.71 0.89
N ASP A 108 -8.81 3.31 1.96
CA ASP A 108 -10.14 3.80 2.30
C ASP A 108 -10.29 4.00 3.81
N GLY A 109 -11.25 4.84 4.20
CA GLY A 109 -11.67 4.95 5.59
C GLY A 109 -12.08 3.59 6.14
N TYR A 110 -11.74 3.32 7.39
CA TYR A 110 -11.91 2.01 8.00
C TYR A 110 -13.37 1.54 7.96
N GLU A 111 -14.34 2.41 8.26
CA GLU A 111 -15.76 2.04 8.28
C GLU A 111 -16.30 1.68 6.88
N GLU A 112 -16.10 2.55 5.90
CA GLU A 112 -16.49 2.33 4.50
C GLU A 112 -15.77 1.11 3.91
N GLY A 113 -14.46 1.00 4.12
CA GLY A 113 -13.63 -0.05 3.56
C GLY A 113 -13.92 -1.41 4.18
N ARG A 114 -14.12 -1.48 5.51
CA ARG A 114 -14.56 -2.72 6.17
C ARG A 114 -15.93 -3.16 5.67
N THR A 115 -16.86 -2.22 5.46
CA THR A 115 -18.17 -2.54 4.89
C THR A 115 -18.03 -3.08 3.47
N ARG A 116 -17.25 -2.41 2.63
CA ARG A 116 -17.03 -2.78 1.22
C ARG A 116 -16.31 -4.12 1.06
N TRP A 117 -15.34 -4.42 1.91
CA TRP A 117 -14.53 -5.63 1.85
C TRP A 117 -14.90 -6.63 2.94
N SER A 118 -16.12 -6.54 3.46
CA SER A 118 -16.62 -7.38 4.56
C SER A 118 -16.55 -8.87 4.26
N GLU A 119 -16.69 -9.27 3.00
CA GLU A 119 -16.54 -10.67 2.56
C GLU A 119 -15.12 -11.21 2.78
N ASP A 120 -14.10 -10.33 2.74
CA ASP A 120 -12.69 -10.70 2.89
C ASP A 120 -12.19 -10.50 4.33
N VAL A 121 -12.59 -9.42 5.02
CA VAL A 121 -12.01 -9.02 6.33
C VAL A 121 -12.98 -9.10 7.52
N GLY A 122 -14.28 -9.32 7.28
CA GLY A 122 -15.35 -8.90 8.18
C GLY A 122 -15.29 -9.39 9.63
N GLN A 123 -14.84 -10.62 9.89
CA GLN A 123 -14.72 -11.13 11.26
C GLN A 123 -13.37 -10.82 11.92
N GLN A 124 -12.29 -10.67 11.14
CA GLN A 124 -10.96 -10.46 11.70
C GLN A 124 -10.74 -9.00 12.08
N PHE A 125 -11.21 -8.05 11.26
CA PHE A 125 -10.97 -6.64 11.53
C PHE A 125 -11.92 -6.03 12.57
N GLY A 126 -12.95 -6.74 13.02
CA GLY A 126 -13.85 -6.27 14.10
C GLY A 126 -14.68 -5.04 13.70
N PRO A 127 -15.50 -4.46 14.59
CA PRO A 127 -15.92 -3.08 14.46
C PRO A 127 -14.72 -2.15 14.70
N GLY A 128 -14.77 -0.94 14.15
CA GLY A 128 -13.69 0.04 14.35
C GLY A 128 -13.59 0.45 15.81
N ASP A 129 -12.43 0.95 16.20
CA ASP A 129 -12.22 1.57 17.52
C ASP A 129 -12.90 2.94 17.55
N GLY A 130 -14.16 3.02 17.12
CA GLY A 130 -15.01 4.17 17.38
C GLY A 130 -15.02 4.35 18.89
N GLY A 131 -14.41 5.45 19.34
CA GLY A 131 -14.10 5.69 20.74
C GLY A 131 -15.21 5.17 21.63
N ALA A 132 -14.85 4.25 22.53
CA ALA A 132 -15.66 4.02 23.70
C ALA A 132 -15.70 5.36 24.44
N GLU A 133 -16.71 6.17 24.16
CA GLU A 133 -17.26 7.12 25.11
C GLU A 133 -17.75 6.27 26.28
N GLU A 134 -16.81 5.93 27.17
CA GLU A 134 -17.04 5.47 28.53
C GLU A 134 -18.09 6.40 29.15
N GLY A 135 -19.25 5.80 29.46
CA GLY A 135 -20.51 6.50 29.52
C GLY A 135 -20.72 7.46 30.69
N GLU A 136 -21.91 8.03 30.73
CA GLU A 136 -22.47 8.50 31.99
C GLU A 136 -23.94 8.12 32.07
N GLY A 137 -24.23 7.16 32.94
CA GLY A 137 -25.59 6.77 33.26
C GLY A 137 -26.39 7.88 33.91
N LYS A 138 -27.69 7.87 33.68
CA LYS A 138 -28.72 8.34 34.61
C LYS A 138 -30.07 7.76 34.22
#